data_AF-A0A7I8ECK7-F1
#
_entry.id   AF-A0A7I8ECK7-F1
#
_cell.length_a   1.000
_cell.length_b   1.000
_cell.length_c   1.000
_cell.angle_alpha   90.00
_cell.angle_beta   90.00
_cell.angle_gamma   90.00
#
_symmetry.space_group_name_H-M   'P 1'
#
loop_
_entity.id
_entity.type
_entity.pdbx_description
1 polymer ?
#
loop_
_entity_poly.entity_id
_entity_poly.type
_entity_poly.pdbx_seq_one_letter_code
_entity_poly.pdbx_strand_id
1 'polypeptide(L)' 'MFKNTQYVSEFTQFMQGYLQDNPDVAQGQVEGRALLWDKAPINLDERERAIESGVPQKPYPYLTE' A
#
# COMPACT_ATOMS: atom_id res chain seq x y z
N MET A 1 36.73 0.87 4.78
CA MET A 1 35.50 0.09 4.53
C MET A 1 35.26 0.03 3.04
N PHE A 2 35.61 -1.07 2.38
CA PHE A 2 35.31 -1.25 0.97
C PHE A 2 33.88 -1.80 0.86
N LYS A 3 32.94 -0.97 0.41
CA LYS A 3 31.61 -1.43 0.01
C LYS A 3 31.81 -2.22 -1.28
N ASN A 4 31.58 -3.52 -1.25
CA ASN A 4 31.72 -4.35 -2.43
C ASN A 4 30.53 -4.04 -3.36
N THR A 5 30.71 -3.05 -4.25
CA THR A 5 29.66 -2.52 -5.14
C THR A 5 29.35 -3.44 -6.32
N GLN A 6 30.08 -4.55 -6.47
CA GLN A 6 29.95 -5.45 -7.62
C GLN A 6 29.15 -6.72 -7.33
N TYR A 7 28.89 -7.04 -6.05
CA TYR A 7 28.11 -8.23 -5.73
C TYR A 7 26.64 -8.02 -6.10
N VAL A 8 26.12 -8.91 -6.94
CA VAL A 8 24.71 -9.03 -7.28
C VAL A 8 24.25 -10.42 -6.86
N SER A 9 23.24 -10.49 -5.99
CA SER A 9 22.70 -11.78 -5.54
C SER A 9 22.05 -12.55 -6.68
N GLU A 10 22.04 -13.88 -6.58
CA GLU A 10 21.36 -14.76 -7.55
C GLU A 10 19.89 -14.38 -7.72
N PHE A 11 19.22 -14.05 -6.60
CA PHE A 11 17.84 -13.59 -6.63
C PHE A 11 17.67 -12.31 -7.47
N THR A 12 18.61 -11.35 -7.36
CA THR A 12 18.54 -10.13 -8.16
C THR A 12 18.70 -10.42 -9.65
N GLN A 13 19.62 -11.33 -10.01
CA GLN A 13 19.82 -11.75 -11.40
C GLN A 13 18.57 -12.46 -11.94
N PHE A 14 17.97 -13.36 -11.15
CA PHE A 14 16.72 -14.03 -11.47
C PHE A 14 15.58 -13.03 -11.72
N MET A 15 15.37 -12.09 -10.79
CA MET A 15 14.30 -11.10 -10.91
C MET A 15 14.49 -10.20 -12.14
N GLN A 16 15.73 -9.85 -12.50
CA GLN A 16 16.01 -9.09 -13.70
C GLN A 16 15.60 -9.86 -14.97
N GLY A 17 15.95 -11.13 -15.08
CA GLY A 17 15.53 -11.97 -16.21
C GLY A 17 14.01 -12.13 -16.27
N TYR A 18 13.38 -12.45 -15.14
CA TYR A 18 11.92 -12.59 -15.05
C TYR A 18 11.17 -11.33 -15.51
N LEU A 19 11.60 -10.14 -15.09
CA LEU A 19 10.96 -8.89 -15.47
C LEU A 19 11.20 -8.51 -16.94
N GLN A 20 12.29 -8.97 -17.56
CA GLN A 20 12.51 -8.82 -19.00
C GLN A 20 11.56 -9.70 -19.81
N ASP A 21 11.36 -10.95 -19.36
CA ASP A 21 10.50 -11.92 -20.04
C ASP A 21 9.00 -11.63 -19.83
N ASN A 22 8.63 -10.89 -18.77
CA ASN A 22 7.24 -10.62 -18.37
C ASN A 22 6.99 -9.10 -18.23
N PRO A 23 6.93 -8.33 -19.33
CA PRO A 23 6.75 -6.87 -19.28
C PRO A 23 5.40 -6.44 -18.69
N ASP A 24 4.39 -7.30 -18.72
CA ASP A 24 3.06 -7.10 -18.12
C ASP A 24 3.11 -7.01 -16.58
N VAL A 25 4.09 -7.65 -15.94
CA VAL A 25 4.28 -7.58 -14.48
C VAL A 25 4.52 -6.15 -14.02
N ALA A 26 5.23 -5.33 -14.81
CA ALA A 26 5.47 -3.92 -14.47
C ALA A 26 4.15 -3.13 -14.39
N GLN A 27 3.23 -3.39 -15.33
CA GLN A 27 1.89 -2.79 -15.32
C GLN A 27 1.09 -3.26 -14.10
N GLY A 28 1.09 -4.56 -13.82
CA GLY A 28 0.43 -5.13 -12.64
C GLY A 28 0.95 -4.57 -11.31
N GLN A 29 2.24 -4.22 -11.22
CA GLN A 29 2.78 -3.55 -10.02
C GLN A 29 2.24 -2.14 -9.83
N VAL A 30 2.02 -1.38 -10.91
CA VAL A 30 1.41 -0.05 -10.85
C VAL A 30 -0.04 -0.17 -10.37
N GLU A 31 -0.81 -1.06 -11.00
CA GLU A 31 -2.21 -1.31 -10.65
C GLU A 31 -2.35 -1.82 -9.20
N GLY A 32 -1.48 -2.75 -8.79
CA GLY A 32 -1.47 -3.28 -7.42
C GLY A 32 -1.15 -2.23 -6.37
N ARG A 33 -0.25 -1.27 -6.66
CA ARG A 33 -0.01 -0.13 -5.77
C ARG A 33 -1.23 0.77 -5.67
N ALA A 34 -1.96 0.97 -6.76
CA ALA A 34 -3.16 1.80 -6.76
C ALA A 34 -4.24 1.24 -5.83
N LEU A 35 -4.41 -0.08 -5.77
CA LEU A 35 -5.39 -0.73 -4.89
C LEU A 35 -5.17 -0.41 -3.39
N LEU A 36 -3.92 -0.34 -2.95
CA LEU A 36 -3.60 -0.13 -1.54
C LEU A 36 -3.48 1.36 -1.18
N TRP A 37 -2.81 2.13 -2.04
CA TRP A 37 -2.36 3.48 -1.72
C TRP A 37 -3.15 4.57 -2.41
N ASP A 38 -3.59 4.34 -3.65
CA ASP A 38 -4.29 5.34 -4.45
C ASP A 38 -5.80 5.24 -4.13
N LYS A 39 -6.16 5.77 -2.96
CA LYS A 39 -7.56 5.89 -2.56
C LYS A 39 -8.25 6.84 -3.52
N ALA A 40 -9.36 6.41 -4.11
CA ALA A 40 -10.20 7.29 -4.91
C ALA A 40 -10.55 8.55 -4.11
N PRO A 41 -10.65 9.73 -4.77
CA PRO A 41 -11.06 10.96 -4.11
C PRO A 41 -12.35 10.73 -3.33
N ILE A 42 -12.33 11.06 -2.05
CA ILE A 42 -13.52 10.98 -1.20
C ILE A 42 -14.40 12.19 -1.47
N ASN A 43 -15.72 11.98 -1.51
CA ASN A 43 -16.67 13.08 -1.56
C ASN A 43 -16.64 13.83 -0.22
N LEU A 44 -16.27 15.12 -0.26
CA LEU A 44 -16.06 15.91 0.95
C LEU A 44 -17.36 16.11 1.74
N ASP A 45 -18.48 16.35 1.06
CA ASP A 45 -19.78 16.53 1.70
C ASP A 45 -20.25 15.23 2.37
N GLU A 46 -19.97 14.08 1.74
CA GLU A 46 -20.30 12.78 2.31
C GLU A 46 -19.44 12.47 3.54
N ARG A 47 -18.14 12.81 3.49
CA ARG A 47 -17.25 12.70 4.64
C ARG A 47 -17.72 13.58 5.80
N GLU A 48 -18.10 14.82 5.53
CA GLU A 48 -18.59 15.75 6.56
C GLU A 48 -19.86 15.20 7.22
N ARG A 49 -20.85 14.78 6.42
CA ARG A 49 -22.06 14.13 6.94
C ARG A 49 -21.77 12.88 7.77
N ALA A 50 -20.82 12.05 7.33
CA ALA A 50 -20.43 10.86 8.08
C ALA A 50 -19.85 11.22 9.45
N ILE A 51 -18.99 12.25 9.52
CA ILE A 51 -18.43 12.77 10.78
C ILE A 51 -19.54 13.33 11.68
N GLU A 52 -20.45 14.14 11.13
CA GLU A 52 -21.58 14.72 11.87
C GLU A 52 -22.55 13.66 12.42
N SER A 53 -22.77 12.58 11.66
CA SER A 53 -23.65 11.47 12.06
C SER A 53 -23.02 10.53 13.10
N GLY A 54 -21.73 10.67 13.40
CA GLY A 54 -20.99 9.77 14.27
C GLY A 54 -21.44 9.86 15.72
N VAL A 55 -21.73 8.71 16.35
CA VAL A 55 -22.01 8.62 17.79
C VAL A 55 -20.70 8.35 18.54
N PRO A 56 -20.31 9.17 19.54
CA PRO A 56 -19.08 8.96 20.28
C PRO A 56 -19.10 7.60 21.01
N GLN A 57 -18.06 6.80 20.79
CA GLN A 57 -17.87 5.52 21.46
C GLN A 57 -17.07 5.72 22.75
N LYS A 58 -17.44 4.98 23.81
CA LYS A 58 -16.65 4.96 25.05
C LYS A 58 -15.25 4.38 24.76
N PRO A 59 -14.16 4.93 25.33
CA PRO A 59 -12.81 4.37 25.17
C PRO A 59 -12.72 2.90 25.59
N TYR A 60 -13.51 2.53 26.60
CA TYR A 60 -13.64 1.16 27.09
C TYR A 60 -15.13 0.79 27.13
N PRO A 61 -15.68 0.18 26.06
CA PRO A 61 -17.10 -0.20 25.99
C PRO A 61 -17.58 -1.13 27.11
N TYR A 62 -16.66 -1.88 27.69
CA TYR A 62 -16.92 -2.88 28.74
C TYR A 62 -16.48 -2.43 30.14
N LEU A 63 -16.01 -1.20 30.33
CA LEU A 63 -15.70 -0.71 31.67
C LEU A 63 -17.02 -0.52 32.44
N THR A 64 -17.33 -1.49 33.29
CA THR A 64 -18.33 -1.38 34.35
C THR A 64 -17.67 -0.65 35.52
N GLU A 65 -18.27 0.47 35.96
CA GLU A 65 -17.86 1.17 37.18
C GLU A 65 -17.92 0.27 38.42
#